data_AF-A0A7Y7XGH8-F1
#
_entry.id   AF-A0A7Y7XGH8-F1
#
_cell.length_a   1.000
_cell.length_b   1.000
_cell.length_c   1.000
_cell.angle_alpha   90.00
_cell.angle_beta   90.00
_cell.angle_gamma   90.00
#
_symmetry.space_group_name_H-M   'P 1'
#
loop_
_entity.id
_entity.type
_entity.pdbx_description
1 polymer ?
#
loop_
_entity_poly.entity_id
_entity_poly.type
_entity_poly.pdbx_seq_one_letter_code
_entity_poly.pdbx_strand_id
1 'polypeptide(L)'
;MAKGWSNEELLASVEAYRQMAEKQETEVSHSTTKIYKELAARFNRTTKAFEHRMQNISAVLHELSLPWIPDLKPSINVDTDVKARLIQLIQAKVPEEDKGETNLEGSRNWEKALAAVIQLGGIASRKQVEGWILARDPGYNTNNLADLYMMAVNARARTGYSQNEKPRRTDQSNRYDRLFKVGHGIFEIYDPAQHGIWEIYPDASSGSRLGVSIRRVSNPVEEALAIAEDTAEQTAAFDPSDVADARKRVTADIIRRRGQPAFRKALMAAYGDTCAITGCNLPAVLEAAHVHPYKGIHTNVVSNGLLLRADIHTLFDLRLIAIESETMVVRVSPKLKGTDYGKLDGSPLRPPRQNSQRVSLETLDWHWSQCEWNN
;
A
#
# COMPACT_ATOMS: atom_id res chain seq x y z
N MET A 1 15.81 -23.47 -20.09
CA MET A 1 15.32 -22.73 -18.91
C MET A 1 13.82 -22.61 -19.02
N ALA A 2 13.06 -22.96 -17.97
CA ALA A 2 11.60 -22.89 -18.02
C ALA A 2 11.14 -21.45 -18.22
N LYS A 3 10.30 -21.20 -19.22
CA LYS A 3 9.71 -19.88 -19.49
C LYS A 3 8.91 -19.46 -18.26
N GLY A 4 9.30 -18.36 -17.61
CA GLY A 4 8.59 -17.78 -16.47
C GLY A 4 7.12 -17.48 -16.82
N TRP A 5 6.24 -17.46 -15.83
CA TRP A 5 4.81 -17.18 -16.05
C TRP A 5 4.60 -15.69 -16.30
N SER A 6 3.93 -15.34 -17.39
CA SER A 6 3.54 -13.96 -17.69
C SER A 6 2.33 -13.54 -16.86
N ASN A 7 2.09 -12.23 -16.74
CA ASN A 7 0.90 -11.72 -16.04
C ASN A 7 -0.41 -12.13 -16.75
N GLU A 8 -0.40 -12.22 -18.09
CA GLU A 8 -1.55 -12.68 -18.86
C GLU A 8 -1.87 -14.16 -18.57
N GLU A 9 -0.84 -15.01 -18.47
CA GLU A 9 -1.01 -16.44 -18.13
C GLU A 9 -1.56 -16.62 -16.71
N LEU A 10 -1.08 -15.81 -15.75
CA LEU A 10 -1.54 -15.86 -14.36
C LEU A 10 -2.97 -15.34 -14.23
N LEU A 11 -3.31 -14.24 -14.89
CA LEU A 11 -4.65 -13.68 -14.92
C LEU A 11 -5.65 -14.69 -15.51
N ALA A 12 -5.34 -15.26 -16.68
CA ALA A 12 -6.19 -16.28 -17.30
C ALA A 12 -6.34 -17.53 -16.43
N SER A 13 -5.33 -17.88 -15.65
CA SER A 13 -5.41 -18.99 -14.70
C SER A 13 -6.32 -18.68 -13.51
N VAL A 14 -6.23 -17.48 -12.93
CA VAL A 14 -7.10 -17.04 -11.82
C VAL A 14 -8.54 -16.93 -12.28
N GLU A 15 -8.77 -16.40 -13.48
CA GLU A 15 -10.11 -16.27 -14.06
C GLU A 15 -10.74 -17.64 -14.35
N ALA A 16 -10.00 -18.55 -14.97
CA ALA A 16 -10.45 -19.93 -15.16
C ALA A 16 -10.74 -20.64 -13.82
N TYR A 17 -9.96 -20.34 -12.77
CA TYR A 17 -10.19 -20.87 -11.43
C TYR A 17 -11.51 -20.37 -10.83
N ARG A 18 -11.82 -19.07 -10.96
CA ARG A 18 -13.11 -18.49 -10.52
C ARG A 18 -14.29 -19.14 -11.23
N GLN A 19 -14.21 -19.28 -12.55
CA GLN A 19 -15.26 -19.94 -13.35
C GLN A 19 -15.48 -21.40 -12.94
N MET A 20 -14.42 -22.12 -12.54
CA MET A 20 -14.56 -23.48 -12.02
C MET A 20 -15.22 -23.49 -10.63
N ALA A 21 -14.91 -22.52 -9.77
CA ALA A 21 -15.51 -22.40 -8.44
C ALA A 21 -17.01 -22.09 -8.51
N GLU A 22 -17.41 -21.13 -9.35
CA GLU A 22 -18.84 -20.78 -9.57
C GLU A 22 -19.65 -21.97 -10.13
N LYS A 23 -19.04 -22.78 -11.00
CA LYS A 23 -19.70 -23.97 -11.58
C LYS A 23 -19.83 -25.13 -10.59
N GLN A 24 -18.94 -25.22 -9.59
CA GLN A 24 -19.11 -26.15 -8.48
C GLN A 24 -20.28 -25.75 -7.57
N GLU A 25 -20.45 -24.46 -7.31
CA GLU A 25 -21.57 -23.95 -6.48
C GLU A 25 -22.93 -24.13 -7.15
N THR A 26 -22.98 -24.19 -8.47
CA THR A 26 -24.22 -24.36 -9.27
C THR A 26 -24.53 -25.81 -9.63
N GLU A 27 -23.79 -26.80 -9.11
CA GLU A 27 -23.92 -28.25 -9.40
C GLU A 27 -23.84 -28.63 -10.91
N VAL A 28 -23.34 -27.73 -11.76
CA VAL A 28 -23.19 -28.00 -13.19
C VAL A 28 -21.90 -28.77 -13.44
N SER A 29 -22.03 -30.03 -13.89
CA SER A 29 -20.90 -30.88 -14.29
C SER A 29 -20.03 -30.18 -15.35
N HIS A 30 -18.75 -29.95 -15.03
CA HIS A 30 -17.79 -29.32 -15.94
C HIS A 30 -16.57 -30.21 -16.15
N SER A 31 -16.06 -30.24 -17.40
CA SER A 31 -14.82 -30.94 -17.72
C SER A 31 -13.62 -30.02 -17.45
N THR A 32 -13.02 -30.12 -16.27
CA THR A 32 -11.74 -29.47 -15.92
C THR A 32 -10.66 -29.73 -16.97
N THR A 33 -10.69 -30.92 -17.58
CA THR A 33 -9.82 -31.32 -18.70
C THR A 33 -9.95 -30.40 -19.92
N LYS A 34 -11.15 -29.89 -20.24
CA LYS A 34 -11.37 -28.98 -21.37
C LYS A 34 -10.72 -27.61 -21.11
N ILE A 35 -10.89 -27.06 -19.91
CA ILE A 35 -10.32 -25.78 -19.49
C ILE A 35 -8.79 -25.81 -19.59
N TYR A 36 -8.16 -26.88 -19.10
CA TYR A 36 -6.70 -27.01 -19.19
C TYR A 36 -6.20 -27.13 -20.62
N LYS A 37 -6.95 -27.82 -21.50
CA LYS A 37 -6.62 -27.92 -22.93
C LYS A 37 -6.70 -26.56 -23.64
N GLU A 38 -7.72 -25.76 -23.34
CA GLU A 38 -7.88 -24.41 -23.90
C GLU A 38 -6.76 -23.46 -23.46
N LEU A 39 -6.44 -23.43 -22.17
CA LEU A 39 -5.33 -22.64 -21.63
C LEU A 39 -3.97 -23.10 -22.21
N ALA A 40 -3.76 -24.41 -22.28
CA ALA A 40 -2.57 -25.01 -22.88
C ALA A 40 -2.38 -24.59 -24.34
N ALA A 41 -3.45 -24.64 -25.14
CA ALA A 41 -3.44 -24.21 -26.54
C ALA A 41 -3.18 -22.71 -26.67
N ARG A 42 -3.82 -21.88 -25.83
CA ARG A 42 -3.70 -20.42 -25.86
C ARG A 42 -2.29 -19.92 -25.53
N PHE A 43 -1.65 -20.50 -24.52
CA PHE A 43 -0.37 -19.99 -23.99
C PHE A 43 0.83 -20.85 -24.35
N ASN A 44 0.63 -21.88 -25.19
CA ASN A 44 1.66 -22.83 -25.62
C ASN A 44 2.40 -23.47 -24.42
N ARG A 45 1.62 -23.96 -23.44
CA ARG A 45 2.09 -24.73 -22.27
C ARG A 45 1.39 -26.08 -22.20
N THR A 46 1.88 -26.98 -21.34
CA THR A 46 1.24 -28.27 -21.12
C THR A 46 0.00 -28.13 -20.22
N THR A 47 -0.98 -29.02 -20.39
CA THR A 47 -2.15 -29.10 -19.50
C THR A 47 -1.75 -29.31 -18.05
N LYS A 48 -0.73 -30.14 -17.80
CA LYS A 48 -0.16 -30.39 -16.47
C LYS A 48 0.42 -29.13 -15.82
N ALA A 49 0.97 -28.20 -16.61
CA ALA A 49 1.46 -26.93 -16.06
C ALA A 49 0.31 -26.06 -15.54
N PHE A 50 -0.84 -26.07 -16.21
CA PHE A 50 -2.04 -25.38 -15.74
C PHE A 50 -2.71 -26.09 -14.56
N GLU A 51 -2.73 -27.41 -14.53
CA GLU A 51 -3.20 -28.17 -13.36
C GLU A 51 -2.40 -27.81 -12.09
N HIS A 52 -1.07 -27.82 -12.17
CA HIS A 52 -0.20 -27.38 -11.08
C HIS A 52 -0.45 -25.89 -10.72
N ARG A 53 -0.74 -25.04 -11.70
CA ARG A 53 -1.06 -23.62 -11.48
C ARG A 53 -2.36 -23.46 -10.68
N MET A 54 -3.37 -24.28 -10.96
CA MET A 54 -4.62 -24.28 -10.19
C MET A 54 -4.39 -24.69 -8.74
N GLN A 55 -3.58 -25.72 -8.50
CA GLN A 55 -3.20 -26.13 -7.14
C GLN A 55 -2.39 -25.07 -6.38
N ASN A 56 -1.58 -24.26 -7.09
CA ASN A 56 -0.90 -23.11 -6.51
C ASN A 56 -1.90 -22.00 -6.12
N ILE A 57 -2.95 -21.77 -6.92
CA ILE A 57 -4.02 -20.83 -6.60
C ILE A 57 -4.77 -21.30 -5.33
N SER A 58 -5.09 -22.58 -5.22
CA SER A 58 -5.69 -23.17 -4.02
C SER A 58 -4.81 -23.00 -2.78
N ALA A 59 -3.49 -23.12 -2.93
CA ALA A 59 -2.54 -22.84 -1.83
C ALA A 59 -2.56 -21.38 -1.39
N VAL A 60 -2.62 -20.44 -2.33
CA VAL A 60 -2.75 -19.01 -2.01
C VAL A 60 -4.07 -18.72 -1.30
N LEU A 61 -5.19 -19.25 -1.80
CA LEU A 61 -6.51 -19.08 -1.17
C LEU A 61 -6.53 -19.64 0.26
N HIS A 62 -5.98 -20.83 0.46
CA HIS A 62 -5.88 -21.47 1.77
C HIS A 62 -5.06 -20.63 2.76
N GLU A 63 -3.92 -20.05 2.35
CA GLU A 63 -3.12 -19.16 3.20
C GLU A 63 -3.83 -17.86 3.54
N LEU A 64 -4.69 -17.36 2.65
CA LEU A 64 -5.52 -16.17 2.87
C LEU A 64 -6.81 -16.49 3.67
N SER A 65 -6.99 -17.73 4.12
CA SER A 65 -8.22 -18.20 4.78
C SER A 65 -9.49 -18.01 3.92
N LEU A 66 -9.35 -18.10 2.60
CA LEU A 66 -10.44 -18.05 1.63
C LEU A 66 -10.84 -19.46 1.16
N PRO A 67 -12.11 -19.69 0.77
CA PRO A 67 -12.54 -20.96 0.23
C PRO A 67 -11.82 -21.31 -1.09
N TRP A 68 -11.60 -22.60 -1.32
CA TRP A 68 -10.93 -23.14 -2.51
C TRP A 68 -11.61 -24.44 -2.97
N ILE A 69 -11.43 -24.79 -4.24
CA ILE A 69 -12.07 -25.96 -4.89
C ILE A 69 -11.52 -27.25 -4.27
N PRO A 70 -12.30 -28.05 -3.54
CA PRO A 70 -11.79 -29.20 -2.77
C PRO A 70 -10.99 -30.24 -3.58
N ASP A 71 -11.34 -30.40 -4.86
CA ASP A 71 -10.66 -31.33 -5.77
C ASP A 71 -9.27 -30.84 -6.22
N LEU A 72 -8.96 -29.56 -6.03
CA LEU A 72 -7.68 -28.94 -6.34
C LEU A 72 -6.89 -28.69 -5.06
N LYS A 73 -6.24 -29.75 -4.55
CA LYS A 73 -5.50 -29.67 -3.29
C LYS A 73 -4.36 -28.62 -3.34
N PRO A 74 -4.24 -27.76 -2.33
CA PRO A 74 -3.13 -26.82 -2.17
C PRO A 74 -1.74 -27.46 -2.34
N SER A 75 -0.96 -26.96 -3.31
CA SER A 75 0.45 -27.34 -3.48
C SER A 75 1.38 -26.21 -3.05
N ILE A 76 2.21 -26.49 -2.03
CA ILE A 76 2.95 -25.49 -1.24
C ILE A 76 4.17 -24.90 -1.99
N ASN A 77 4.62 -25.55 -3.06
CA ASN A 77 5.81 -25.13 -3.82
C ASN A 77 5.48 -24.11 -4.92
N VAL A 78 5.01 -22.93 -4.51
CA VAL A 78 4.80 -21.78 -5.42
C VAL A 78 6.04 -20.90 -5.40
N ASP A 79 6.58 -20.58 -6.58
CA ASP A 79 7.64 -19.57 -6.72
C ASP A 79 7.19 -18.23 -6.11
N THR A 80 8.07 -17.58 -5.34
CA THR A 80 7.76 -16.39 -4.52
C THR A 80 7.23 -15.22 -5.36
N ASP A 81 7.76 -15.02 -6.56
CA ASP A 81 7.34 -13.92 -7.44
C ASP A 81 5.97 -14.24 -8.08
N VAL A 82 5.74 -15.49 -8.46
CA VAL A 82 4.43 -15.93 -8.96
C VAL A 82 3.36 -15.87 -7.86
N LYS A 83 3.71 -16.24 -6.63
CA LYS A 83 2.81 -16.21 -5.47
C LYS A 83 2.32 -14.79 -5.17
N ALA A 84 3.23 -13.81 -5.15
CA ALA A 84 2.86 -12.41 -4.93
C ALA A 84 1.89 -11.90 -5.99
N ARG A 85 2.12 -12.27 -7.26
CA ARG A 85 1.24 -11.90 -8.38
C ARG A 85 -0.13 -12.58 -8.29
N LEU A 86 -0.20 -13.85 -7.88
CA LEU A 86 -1.46 -14.55 -7.64
C LEU A 86 -2.27 -13.91 -6.50
N ILE A 87 -1.62 -13.53 -5.39
CA ILE A 87 -2.29 -12.83 -4.27
C ILE A 87 -2.94 -11.54 -4.76
N GLN A 88 -2.22 -10.73 -5.54
CA GLN A 88 -2.75 -9.49 -6.12
C GLN A 88 -3.97 -9.76 -7.02
N LEU A 89 -3.90 -10.77 -7.88
CA LEU A 89 -5.00 -11.13 -8.79
C LEU A 89 -6.24 -11.68 -8.07
N ILE A 90 -6.03 -12.44 -6.98
CA ILE A 90 -7.11 -13.04 -6.18
C ILE A 90 -7.82 -11.98 -5.34
N GLN A 91 -7.05 -11.12 -4.66
CA GLN A 91 -7.58 -10.07 -3.76
C GLN A 91 -8.05 -8.82 -4.48
N ALA A 92 -7.66 -8.64 -5.75
CA ALA A 92 -8.27 -7.63 -6.59
C ALA A 92 -9.79 -7.90 -6.64
N LYS A 93 -10.57 -7.04 -5.95
CA LYS A 93 -11.96 -6.78 -6.33
C LYS A 93 -11.89 -6.42 -7.79
N VAL A 94 -12.31 -7.32 -8.68
CA VAL A 94 -12.36 -7.11 -10.12
C VAL A 94 -13.02 -5.74 -10.34
N PRO A 95 -12.28 -4.67 -10.71
CA PRO A 95 -12.92 -3.71 -11.59
C PRO A 95 -13.20 -4.56 -12.83
N GLU A 96 -14.46 -4.67 -13.24
CA GLU A 96 -14.82 -5.37 -14.47
C GLU A 96 -13.75 -5.09 -15.53
N GLU A 97 -13.26 -6.16 -16.16
CA GLU A 97 -12.38 -6.05 -17.31
C GLU A 97 -13.13 -5.24 -18.39
N ASP A 98 -13.00 -3.92 -18.36
CA ASP A 98 -13.10 -3.15 -19.58
C ASP A 98 -11.73 -3.23 -20.26
N LYS A 99 -11.52 -4.31 -20.99
CA LYS A 99 -10.58 -4.36 -22.13
C LYS A 99 -11.12 -3.57 -23.33
N GLY A 100 -12.15 -2.74 -23.14
CA GLY A 100 -12.48 -1.66 -24.05
C GLY A 100 -11.53 -0.50 -23.84
N GLU A 101 -11.11 0.12 -24.94
CA GLU A 101 -10.71 1.52 -24.93
C GLU A 101 -11.71 2.29 -24.07
N THR A 102 -11.28 2.75 -22.87
CA THR A 102 -12.16 3.53 -22.01
C THR A 102 -12.48 4.79 -22.79
N ASN A 103 -13.65 4.82 -23.45
CA ASN A 103 -13.98 5.91 -24.33
C ASN A 103 -14.18 7.15 -23.45
N LEU A 104 -13.23 8.09 -23.52
CA LEU A 104 -13.26 9.32 -22.77
C LEU A 104 -14.27 10.32 -23.36
N GLU A 105 -14.88 10.04 -24.52
CA GLU A 105 -15.96 10.86 -25.07
C GLU A 105 -17.12 11.00 -24.09
N GLY A 106 -17.59 12.24 -23.90
CA GLY A 106 -18.70 12.56 -23.00
C GLY A 106 -18.39 12.51 -21.50
N SER A 107 -17.23 11.97 -21.09
CA SER A 107 -16.80 11.97 -19.68
C SER A 107 -16.44 13.37 -19.19
N ARG A 108 -16.76 13.69 -17.93
CA ARG A 108 -16.34 14.94 -17.28
C ARG A 108 -14.84 14.93 -17.04
N ASN A 109 -14.22 16.11 -16.95
CA ASN A 109 -12.76 16.19 -16.80
C ASN A 109 -12.23 15.45 -15.55
N TRP A 110 -12.90 15.59 -14.40
CA TRP A 110 -12.54 14.85 -13.19
C TRP A 110 -12.68 13.32 -13.35
N GLU A 111 -13.62 12.84 -14.16
CA GLU A 111 -13.80 11.41 -14.44
C GLU A 111 -12.65 10.89 -15.29
N LYS A 112 -12.22 11.66 -16.31
CA LYS A 112 -11.02 11.36 -17.11
C LYS A 112 -9.77 11.29 -16.24
N ALA A 113 -9.61 12.25 -15.32
CA ALA A 113 -8.48 12.28 -14.39
C ALA A 113 -8.48 11.09 -13.42
N LEU A 114 -9.65 10.72 -12.88
CA LEU A 114 -9.79 9.56 -12.02
C LEU A 114 -9.52 8.25 -12.77
N ALA A 115 -10.09 8.09 -13.96
CA ALA A 115 -9.88 6.92 -14.82
C ALA A 115 -8.39 6.72 -15.11
N ALA A 116 -7.67 7.79 -15.43
CA ALA A 116 -6.23 7.75 -15.64
C ALA A 116 -5.48 7.23 -14.39
N VAL A 117 -5.78 7.73 -13.19
CA VAL A 117 -5.14 7.26 -11.94
C VAL A 117 -5.42 5.77 -11.72
N ILE A 118 -6.65 5.32 -11.93
CA ILE A 118 -7.03 3.90 -11.80
C ILE A 118 -6.24 3.05 -12.79
N GLN A 119 -6.22 3.45 -14.07
CA GLN A 119 -5.57 2.70 -15.15
C GLN A 119 -4.04 2.69 -15.05
N LEU A 120 -3.46 3.70 -14.40
CA LEU A 120 -2.03 3.77 -14.09
C LEU A 120 -1.63 2.96 -12.85
N GLY A 121 -2.52 2.12 -12.32
CA GLY A 121 -2.25 1.23 -11.18
C GLY A 121 -2.65 1.82 -9.83
N GLY A 122 -3.52 2.82 -9.81
CA GLY A 122 -4.09 3.40 -8.59
C GLY A 122 -3.19 4.40 -7.86
N ILE A 123 -2.02 4.72 -8.40
CA ILE A 123 -1.12 5.78 -7.95
C ILE A 123 -0.43 6.41 -9.16
N ALA A 124 -0.50 7.74 -9.30
CA ALA A 124 0.06 8.43 -10.45
C ALA A 124 0.43 9.88 -10.12
N SER A 125 1.50 10.36 -10.74
CA SER A 125 1.82 11.78 -10.81
C SER A 125 0.91 12.51 -11.80
N ARG A 126 0.72 13.81 -11.60
CA ARG A 126 -0.02 14.68 -12.53
C ARG A 126 0.49 14.54 -13.97
N LYS A 127 1.81 14.41 -14.17
CA LYS A 127 2.43 14.23 -15.49
C LYS A 127 2.07 12.90 -16.14
N GLN A 128 2.02 11.81 -15.36
CA GLN A 128 1.58 10.51 -15.86
C GLN A 128 0.09 10.53 -16.24
N VAL A 129 -0.74 11.16 -15.41
CA VAL A 129 -2.17 11.36 -15.70
C VAL A 129 -2.36 12.16 -16.98
N GLU A 130 -1.63 13.28 -17.12
CA GLU A 130 -1.64 14.12 -18.32
C GLU A 130 -1.28 13.33 -19.58
N GLY A 131 -0.16 12.61 -19.55
CA GLY A 131 0.29 11.80 -20.69
C GLY A 131 -0.68 10.70 -21.05
N TRP A 132 -1.30 10.05 -20.06
CA TRP A 132 -2.29 9.01 -20.29
C TRP A 132 -3.57 9.54 -20.96
N ILE A 133 -4.05 10.72 -20.54
CA ILE A 133 -5.23 11.37 -21.11
C ILE A 133 -4.94 11.89 -22.52
N LEU A 134 -3.87 12.67 -22.72
CA LEU A 134 -3.54 13.26 -24.03
C LEU A 134 -3.28 12.21 -25.11
N ALA A 135 -2.81 11.01 -24.73
CA ALA A 135 -2.66 9.89 -25.65
C ALA A 135 -4.00 9.35 -26.20
N ARG A 136 -5.13 9.67 -25.56
CA ARG A 136 -6.49 9.19 -25.90
C ARG A 136 -7.44 10.30 -26.29
N ASP A 137 -7.25 11.48 -25.71
CA ASP A 137 -8.01 12.71 -25.98
C ASP A 137 -7.01 13.87 -26.21
N PRO A 138 -6.44 13.99 -27.42
CA PRO A 138 -5.46 15.04 -27.74
C PRO A 138 -6.02 16.47 -27.59
N GLY A 139 -7.35 16.64 -27.58
CA GLY A 139 -8.02 17.93 -27.38
C GLY A 139 -8.23 18.30 -25.91
N TYR A 140 -7.83 17.45 -24.97
CA TYR A 140 -8.02 17.67 -23.55
C TYR A 140 -7.25 18.92 -23.05
N ASN A 141 -7.97 19.84 -22.43
CA ASN A 141 -7.36 21.00 -21.78
C ASN A 141 -6.70 20.60 -20.45
N THR A 142 -5.37 20.60 -20.42
CA THR A 142 -4.54 20.16 -19.28
C THR A 142 -4.74 20.98 -18.01
N ASN A 143 -5.29 22.20 -18.10
CA ASN A 143 -5.67 22.99 -16.92
C ASN A 143 -6.72 22.26 -16.05
N ASN A 144 -7.56 21.42 -16.66
CA ASN A 144 -8.59 20.66 -15.94
C ASN A 144 -8.01 19.56 -15.05
N LEU A 145 -6.72 19.23 -15.16
CA LEU A 145 -6.05 18.33 -14.19
C LEU A 145 -6.05 18.91 -12.77
N ALA A 146 -6.41 20.19 -12.58
CA ALA A 146 -6.69 20.76 -11.26
C ALA A 146 -7.76 19.93 -10.50
N ASP A 147 -8.65 19.22 -11.20
CA ASP A 147 -9.67 18.34 -10.63
C ASP A 147 -9.10 17.19 -9.77
N LEU A 148 -7.82 16.82 -9.98
CA LEU A 148 -7.12 15.87 -9.08
C LEU A 148 -7.11 16.38 -7.63
N TYR A 149 -6.93 17.69 -7.43
CA TYR A 149 -6.97 18.32 -6.11
C TYR A 149 -8.41 18.42 -5.57
N MET A 150 -9.41 18.61 -6.44
CA MET A 150 -10.82 18.60 -6.03
C MET A 150 -11.22 17.25 -5.42
N MET A 151 -10.72 16.16 -6.01
CA MET A 151 -11.00 14.79 -5.56
C MET A 151 -10.13 14.30 -4.40
N ALA A 152 -8.99 14.96 -4.15
CA ALA A 152 -8.03 14.54 -3.14
C ALA A 152 -8.48 14.96 -1.74
N VAL A 153 -8.81 14.00 -0.87
CA VAL A 153 -9.50 14.29 0.41
C VAL A 153 -8.68 15.16 1.38
N ASN A 154 -7.36 15.06 1.30
CA ASN A 154 -6.39 15.78 2.13
C ASN A 154 -5.82 17.05 1.45
N ALA A 155 -6.25 17.39 0.23
CA ALA A 155 -5.76 18.58 -0.46
C ALA A 155 -6.52 19.82 -0.01
N ARG A 156 -5.83 20.77 0.66
CA ARG A 156 -6.45 22.05 1.10
C ARG A 156 -7.16 22.78 -0.05
N ALA A 157 -6.58 22.77 -1.24
CA ALA A 157 -7.17 23.40 -2.44
C ALA A 157 -8.57 22.87 -2.79
N ARG A 158 -8.95 21.66 -2.35
CA ARG A 158 -10.25 21.06 -2.64
C ARG A 158 -11.42 21.90 -2.15
N THR A 159 -11.23 22.72 -1.12
CA THR A 159 -12.28 23.57 -0.52
C THR A 159 -12.60 24.81 -1.34
N GLY A 160 -11.87 25.09 -2.42
CA GLY A 160 -12.19 26.17 -3.37
C GLY A 160 -13.20 25.77 -4.46
N TYR A 161 -13.49 24.47 -4.58
CA TYR A 161 -14.35 23.88 -5.61
C TYR A 161 -15.79 23.81 -5.11
N SER A 162 -16.77 24.21 -5.94
CA SER A 162 -18.19 24.18 -5.55
C SER A 162 -18.70 22.77 -5.23
N GLN A 163 -18.09 21.75 -5.82
CA GLN A 163 -18.29 20.33 -5.49
C GLN A 163 -18.09 20.01 -4.00
N ASN A 164 -17.30 20.83 -3.31
CA ASN A 164 -16.87 20.67 -1.93
C ASN A 164 -17.36 21.83 -1.03
N GLU A 165 -18.35 22.61 -1.47
CA GLU A 165 -18.90 23.75 -0.71
C GLU A 165 -19.64 23.33 0.56
N LYS A 166 -20.20 22.10 0.57
CA LYS A 166 -21.01 21.60 1.67
C LYS A 166 -20.14 20.79 2.64
N PRO A 167 -20.20 21.10 3.95
CA PRO A 167 -19.59 20.27 4.99
C PRO A 167 -20.02 18.81 4.90
N ARG A 168 -19.08 17.90 5.09
CA ARG A 168 -19.31 16.44 4.96
C ARG A 168 -18.12 15.65 5.46
N ARG A 169 -18.39 14.43 5.94
CA ARG A 169 -17.35 13.44 6.25
C ARG A 169 -17.24 12.41 5.13
N THR A 170 -16.03 11.90 4.95
CA THR A 170 -15.71 10.93 3.89
C THR A 170 -16.28 9.52 4.12
N ASP A 171 -16.63 9.19 5.36
CA ASP A 171 -17.33 7.94 5.71
C ASP A 171 -18.83 7.96 5.34
N GLN A 172 -19.37 9.10 4.94
CA GLN A 172 -20.73 9.25 4.42
C GLN A 172 -20.83 8.95 2.91
N SER A 173 -19.71 8.55 2.27
CA SER A 173 -19.57 8.27 0.83
C SER A 173 -19.99 9.43 -0.08
N ASN A 174 -19.00 10.06 -0.72
CA ASN A 174 -19.23 11.07 -1.75
C ASN A 174 -18.47 10.73 -3.02
N ARG A 175 -19.07 11.02 -4.18
CA ARG A 175 -18.45 10.73 -5.48
C ARG A 175 -17.14 11.47 -5.74
N TYR A 176 -16.86 12.55 -5.01
CA TYR A 176 -15.63 13.32 -5.11
C TYR A 176 -14.59 12.92 -4.06
N ASP A 177 -14.86 11.98 -3.16
CA ASP A 177 -13.86 11.45 -2.23
C ASP A 177 -13.19 10.24 -2.85
N ARG A 178 -12.29 10.49 -3.80
CA ARG A 178 -11.72 9.43 -4.64
C ARG A 178 -10.22 9.33 -4.55
N LEU A 179 -9.54 10.43 -4.28
CA LEU A 179 -8.08 10.49 -4.30
C LEU A 179 -7.51 10.89 -2.94
N PHE A 180 -6.27 10.55 -2.72
CA PHE A 180 -5.43 11.02 -1.64
C PHE A 180 -4.13 11.57 -2.25
N LYS A 181 -3.71 12.76 -1.81
CA LYS A 181 -2.48 13.41 -2.30
C LYS A 181 -1.30 12.93 -1.46
N VAL A 182 -0.35 12.26 -2.09
CA VAL A 182 0.76 11.56 -1.43
C VAL A 182 2.09 12.30 -1.47
N GLY A 183 2.21 13.32 -2.30
CA GLY A 183 3.44 14.10 -2.45
C GLY A 183 3.21 15.33 -3.31
N HIS A 184 4.27 15.91 -3.87
CA HIS A 184 4.14 17.04 -4.76
C HIS A 184 3.54 16.62 -6.12
N GLY A 185 2.22 16.76 -6.25
CA GLY A 185 1.49 16.44 -7.48
C GLY A 185 1.33 14.93 -7.76
N ILE A 186 1.47 14.08 -6.76
CA ILE A 186 1.22 12.63 -6.84
C ILE A 186 -0.09 12.32 -6.10
N PHE A 187 -0.91 11.49 -6.72
CA PHE A 187 -2.24 11.12 -6.24
C PHE A 187 -2.41 9.60 -6.26
N GLU A 188 -3.09 9.08 -5.26
CA GLU A 188 -3.48 7.67 -5.17
C GLU A 188 -4.96 7.51 -4.86
N ILE A 189 -5.50 6.30 -5.03
CA ILE A 189 -6.88 6.01 -4.65
C ILE A 189 -7.06 6.14 -3.14
N TYR A 190 -8.07 6.90 -2.75
CA TYR A 190 -8.43 7.06 -1.35
C TYR A 190 -9.08 5.80 -0.78
N ASP A 191 -8.50 5.31 0.29
CA ASP A 191 -8.98 4.24 1.15
C ASP A 191 -9.07 4.73 2.61
N PRO A 192 -10.27 4.92 3.19
CA PRO A 192 -10.43 5.39 4.55
C PRO A 192 -9.69 4.54 5.61
N ALA A 193 -9.54 3.24 5.39
CA ALA A 193 -8.87 2.36 6.34
C ALA A 193 -7.35 2.67 6.44
N GLN A 194 -6.75 3.13 5.35
CA GLN A 194 -5.33 3.48 5.28
C GLN A 194 -5.10 4.96 5.58
N HIS A 195 -5.93 5.83 5.00
CA HIS A 195 -5.73 7.27 4.98
C HIS A 195 -6.48 8.00 6.11
N GLY A 196 -7.28 7.27 6.88
CA GLY A 196 -8.17 7.84 7.89
C GLY A 196 -9.34 8.60 7.29
N ILE A 197 -10.32 8.92 8.12
CA ILE A 197 -11.52 9.65 7.73
C ILE A 197 -11.21 11.15 7.72
N TRP A 198 -11.53 11.81 6.62
CA TRP A 198 -11.43 13.26 6.47
C TRP A 198 -12.81 13.92 6.54
N GLU A 199 -12.81 15.18 6.93
CA GLU A 199 -13.99 16.04 7.00
C GLU A 199 -13.73 17.37 6.32
N ILE A 200 -14.70 17.83 5.54
CA ILE A 200 -14.87 19.23 5.17
C ILE A 200 -15.79 19.85 6.22
N TYR A 201 -15.36 20.88 6.91
CA TYR A 201 -16.11 21.52 8.00
C TYR A 201 -16.26 23.03 7.76
N PRO A 202 -17.31 23.67 8.30
CA PRO A 202 -17.46 25.12 8.24
C PRO A 202 -16.31 25.81 8.95
N ASP A 203 -15.67 26.74 8.28
CA ASP A 203 -14.57 27.54 8.82
C ASP A 203 -14.64 28.95 8.22
N ALA A 204 -15.33 29.83 8.92
CA ALA A 204 -15.47 31.23 8.54
C ALA A 204 -14.14 32.00 8.61
N SER A 205 -13.14 31.47 9.33
CA SER A 205 -11.79 32.00 9.38
C SER A 205 -10.87 31.43 8.30
N SER A 206 -11.36 30.47 7.50
CA SER A 206 -10.58 29.92 6.40
C SER A 206 -10.33 30.96 5.32
N GLY A 207 -9.15 30.89 4.69
CA GLY A 207 -8.87 31.65 3.47
C GLY A 207 -9.64 31.13 2.23
N SER A 208 -10.57 30.18 2.40
CA SER A 208 -11.39 29.65 1.31
C SER A 208 -12.57 30.57 1.02
N ARG A 209 -12.81 30.86 -0.26
CA ARG A 209 -13.99 31.63 -0.72
C ARG A 209 -15.33 31.00 -0.30
N LEU A 210 -15.33 29.69 0.01
CA LEU A 210 -16.52 28.93 0.36
C LEU A 210 -16.71 28.79 1.88
N GLY A 211 -15.83 29.39 2.70
CA GLY A 211 -15.94 29.36 4.16
C GLY A 211 -15.85 27.94 4.75
N VAL A 212 -15.09 27.06 4.10
CA VAL A 212 -14.90 25.67 4.53
C VAL A 212 -13.42 25.29 4.50
N SER A 213 -13.04 24.45 5.45
CA SER A 213 -11.70 23.89 5.63
C SER A 213 -11.75 22.36 5.68
N ILE A 214 -10.58 21.72 5.64
CA ILE A 214 -10.47 20.27 5.82
C ILE A 214 -9.68 19.91 7.07
N ARG A 215 -10.08 18.81 7.72
CA ARG A 215 -9.31 18.18 8.79
C ARG A 215 -9.44 16.66 8.70
N ARG A 216 -8.47 15.97 9.28
CA ARG A 216 -8.56 14.54 9.54
C ARG A 216 -9.35 14.34 10.84
N VAL A 217 -10.28 13.39 10.84
CA VAL A 217 -11.17 13.08 11.98
C VAL A 217 -10.83 11.74 12.61
N SER A 218 -10.31 10.78 11.83
CA SER A 218 -9.71 9.57 12.38
C SER A 218 -8.30 9.37 11.88
N ASN A 219 -7.42 8.98 12.79
CA ASN A 219 -6.08 8.52 12.49
C ASN A 219 -6.01 7.02 12.81
N PRO A 220 -6.02 6.13 11.79
CA PRO A 220 -6.06 4.68 11.99
C PRO A 220 -4.92 4.16 12.86
N VAL A 221 -3.77 4.85 12.88
CA VAL A 221 -2.63 4.49 13.73
C VAL A 221 -2.89 4.84 15.19
N GLU A 222 -3.44 6.01 15.49
CA GLU A 222 -3.79 6.39 16.87
C GLU A 222 -4.99 5.59 17.38
N GLU A 223 -5.97 5.29 16.53
CA GLU A 223 -7.09 4.42 16.89
C GLU A 223 -6.62 2.98 17.14
N ALA A 224 -5.75 2.44 16.29
CA ALA A 224 -5.15 1.12 16.53
C ALA A 224 -4.29 1.10 17.80
N LEU A 225 -3.58 2.18 18.11
CA LEU A 225 -2.81 2.31 19.32
C LEU A 225 -3.71 2.39 20.56
N ALA A 226 -4.77 3.20 20.53
CA ALA A 226 -5.74 3.33 21.61
C ALA A 226 -6.49 2.00 21.87
N ILE A 227 -6.87 1.28 20.81
CA ILE A 227 -7.45 -0.07 20.95
C ILE A 227 -6.44 -1.04 21.56
N ALA A 228 -5.17 -0.98 21.15
CA ALA A 228 -4.12 -1.81 21.72
C ALA A 228 -3.83 -1.47 23.19
N GLU A 229 -3.88 -0.19 23.56
CA GLU A 229 -3.75 0.31 24.93
C GLU A 229 -4.94 -0.16 25.80
N ASP A 230 -6.18 0.04 25.35
CA ASP A 230 -7.38 -0.38 26.07
C ASP A 230 -7.45 -1.92 26.20
N THR A 231 -7.02 -2.65 25.16
CA THR A 231 -6.87 -4.12 25.23
C THR A 231 -5.79 -4.55 26.23
N ALA A 232 -4.68 -3.81 26.30
CA ALA A 232 -3.60 -4.08 27.25
C ALA A 232 -3.98 -3.72 28.69
N GLU A 233 -4.80 -2.70 28.92
CA GLU A 233 -5.35 -2.35 30.23
C GLU A 233 -6.42 -3.35 30.70
N GLN A 234 -7.19 -3.93 29.77
CA GLN A 234 -8.22 -4.94 30.06
C GLN A 234 -7.65 -6.35 30.27
N THR A 235 -6.38 -6.61 29.96
CA THR A 235 -5.71 -7.84 30.40
C THR A 235 -5.41 -7.77 31.89
N ALA A 236 -6.04 -8.69 32.65
CA ALA A 236 -5.86 -8.84 34.09
C ALA A 236 -4.38 -8.83 34.52
N ALA A 237 -4.12 -8.37 35.75
CA ALA A 237 -2.81 -8.35 36.38
C ALA A 237 -2.02 -9.64 36.09
N PHE A 238 -0.77 -9.47 35.64
CA PHE A 238 0.12 -10.57 35.28
C PHE A 238 0.19 -11.61 36.41
N ASP A 239 -0.41 -12.79 36.17
CA ASP A 239 -0.30 -13.96 37.04
C ASP A 239 0.85 -14.84 36.55
N PRO A 240 1.99 -14.92 37.28
CA PRO A 240 3.12 -15.75 36.89
C PRO A 240 2.84 -17.25 36.90
N SER A 241 1.73 -17.68 37.52
CA SER A 241 1.35 -19.09 37.68
C SER A 241 0.44 -19.64 36.57
N ASP A 242 -0.14 -18.75 35.75
CA ASP A 242 -0.99 -19.10 34.59
C ASP A 242 -0.34 -18.65 33.26
N VAL A 243 0.98 -18.87 33.13
CA VAL A 243 1.72 -18.54 31.91
C VAL A 243 1.91 -19.80 31.06
N ALA A 244 0.96 -20.08 30.17
CA ALA A 244 1.24 -20.94 29.03
C ALA A 244 2.45 -20.36 28.25
N ASP A 245 3.41 -21.20 27.83
CA ASP A 245 4.68 -20.76 27.26
C ASP A 245 4.51 -19.89 25.99
N ALA A 246 4.39 -18.58 26.21
CA ALA A 246 4.14 -17.57 25.20
C ALA A 246 5.39 -17.18 24.39
N ARG A 247 6.54 -17.83 24.62
CA ARG A 247 7.80 -17.55 23.88
C ARG A 247 7.65 -17.67 22.37
N LYS A 248 6.75 -18.55 21.90
CA LYS A 248 6.43 -18.68 20.47
C LYS A 248 5.76 -17.42 19.89
N ARG A 249 4.89 -16.74 20.65
CA ARG A 249 4.23 -15.49 20.22
C ARG A 249 5.22 -14.33 20.18
N VAL A 250 6.03 -14.16 21.23
CA VAL A 250 7.09 -13.13 21.27
C VAL A 250 8.08 -13.32 20.11
N THR A 251 8.48 -14.56 19.83
CA THR A 251 9.35 -14.87 18.70
C THR A 251 8.68 -14.56 17.35
N ALA A 252 7.40 -14.89 17.19
CA ALA A 252 6.64 -14.58 15.98
C ALA A 252 6.47 -13.05 15.78
N ASP A 253 6.21 -12.29 16.84
CA ASP A 253 6.12 -10.83 16.78
C ASP A 253 7.46 -10.19 16.44
N ILE A 254 8.57 -10.70 16.99
CA ILE A 254 9.93 -10.27 16.62
C ILE A 254 10.21 -10.58 15.15
N ILE A 255 9.82 -11.77 14.66
CA ILE A 255 9.97 -12.14 13.24
C ILE A 255 9.13 -11.21 12.36
N ARG A 256 7.90 -10.88 12.76
CA ARG A 256 7.02 -9.96 12.04
C ARG A 256 7.60 -8.54 11.98
N ARG A 257 8.08 -8.00 13.11
CA ARG A 257 8.66 -6.65 13.22
C ARG A 257 9.99 -6.49 12.51
N ARG A 258 10.81 -7.55 12.46
CA ARG A 258 12.07 -7.58 11.69
C ARG A 258 11.86 -7.47 10.18
N GLY A 259 10.62 -7.55 9.71
CA GLY A 259 10.22 -7.46 8.32
C GLY A 259 10.39 -8.79 7.58
N GLN A 260 10.03 -8.77 6.30
CA GLN A 260 10.14 -9.96 5.45
C GLN A 260 11.61 -10.39 5.30
N PRO A 261 11.95 -11.70 5.42
CA PRO A 261 13.35 -12.14 5.52
C PRO A 261 14.26 -11.66 4.37
N ALA A 262 13.76 -11.66 3.13
CA ALA A 262 14.51 -11.23 1.96
C ALA A 262 14.75 -9.70 1.95
N PHE A 263 13.71 -8.91 2.25
CA PHE A 263 13.79 -7.46 2.30
C PHE A 263 14.75 -6.99 3.40
N ARG A 264 14.64 -7.61 4.57
CA ARG A 264 15.58 -7.39 5.67
C ARG A 264 17.02 -7.67 5.26
N LYS A 265 17.28 -8.83 4.65
CA LYS A 265 18.63 -9.20 4.20
C LYS A 265 19.19 -8.18 3.21
N ALA A 266 18.36 -7.67 2.30
CA ALA A 266 18.76 -6.65 1.34
C ALA A 266 19.15 -5.33 2.02
N LEU A 267 18.35 -4.86 2.98
CA LEU A 267 18.66 -3.66 3.75
C LEU A 267 19.89 -3.82 4.65
N MET A 268 20.06 -4.97 5.30
CA MET A 268 21.26 -5.31 6.06
C MET A 268 22.52 -5.18 5.20
N ALA A 269 22.51 -5.75 3.99
CA ALA A 269 23.61 -5.64 3.04
C ALA A 269 23.83 -4.18 2.56
N ALA A 270 22.76 -3.45 2.25
CA ALA A 270 22.82 -2.08 1.75
C ALA A 270 23.41 -1.11 2.77
N TYR A 271 23.01 -1.22 4.04
CA TYR A 271 23.46 -0.34 5.13
C TYR A 271 24.70 -0.85 5.87
N GLY A 272 25.16 -2.06 5.56
CA GLY A 272 26.30 -2.69 6.23
C GLY A 272 26.03 -2.96 7.69
N ASP A 273 24.89 -3.59 7.97
CA ASP A 273 24.47 -4.00 9.32
C ASP A 273 24.45 -2.87 10.34
N THR A 274 24.17 -1.64 9.90
CA THR A 274 24.25 -0.43 10.71
C THR A 274 22.96 0.38 10.57
N CYS A 275 22.36 0.78 11.69
CA CYS A 275 21.20 1.65 11.72
C CYS A 275 21.48 2.96 10.98
N ALA A 276 20.57 3.34 10.08
CA ALA A 276 20.68 4.54 9.27
C ALA A 276 20.68 5.85 10.08
N ILE A 277 20.04 5.85 11.26
CA ILE A 277 19.87 7.04 12.11
C ILE A 277 20.86 7.05 13.28
N THR A 278 20.96 5.95 14.03
CA THR A 278 21.75 5.93 15.29
C THR A 278 23.16 5.41 15.12
N GLY A 279 23.49 4.80 13.97
CA GLY A 279 24.77 4.11 13.79
C GLY A 279 24.91 2.81 14.61
N CYS A 280 23.87 2.35 15.31
CA CYS A 280 23.88 1.08 16.02
C CYS A 280 24.15 -0.09 15.04
N ASN A 281 25.15 -0.91 15.31
CA ASN A 281 25.58 -2.00 14.43
C ASN A 281 25.31 -3.40 15.01
N LEU A 282 24.41 -3.52 15.98
CA LEU A 282 24.03 -4.78 16.60
C LEU A 282 22.86 -5.41 15.81
N PRO A 283 23.07 -6.45 14.97
CA PRO A 283 22.04 -6.92 14.03
C PRO A 283 20.75 -7.42 14.70
N ALA A 284 20.85 -7.88 15.95
CA ALA A 284 19.72 -8.41 16.72
C ALA A 284 18.64 -7.34 17.01
N VAL A 285 19.02 -6.07 17.08
CA VAL A 285 18.09 -4.94 17.38
C VAL A 285 17.75 -4.12 16.15
N LEU A 286 18.27 -4.48 14.97
CA LEU A 286 17.95 -3.81 13.72
C LEU A 286 16.66 -4.37 13.14
N GLU A 287 15.92 -3.54 12.42
CA GLU A 287 14.65 -3.83 11.78
C GLU A 287 14.61 -3.18 10.39
N ALA A 288 13.91 -3.86 9.47
CA ALA A 288 13.71 -3.37 8.12
C ALA A 288 12.43 -2.54 8.10
N ALA A 289 12.59 -1.22 8.11
CA ALA A 289 11.49 -0.28 8.09
C ALA A 289 11.13 0.06 6.65
N HIS A 290 9.86 -0.07 6.29
CA HIS A 290 9.33 0.49 5.05
C HIS A 290 9.09 1.98 5.25
N VAL A 291 9.49 2.80 4.29
CA VAL A 291 9.19 4.24 4.32
C VAL A 291 7.77 4.50 3.85
N HIS A 292 7.40 3.93 2.70
CA HIS A 292 6.04 3.88 2.19
C HIS A 292 5.43 2.48 2.44
N PRO A 293 4.14 2.38 2.84
CA PRO A 293 3.47 1.13 3.15
C PRO A 293 3.66 0.05 2.11
N TYR A 294 3.68 -1.19 2.59
CA TYR A 294 3.73 -2.37 1.74
C TYR A 294 2.44 -2.47 0.90
N LYS A 295 2.57 -2.37 -0.43
CA LYS A 295 1.47 -2.56 -1.41
C LYS A 295 1.68 -3.80 -2.29
N GLY A 296 2.51 -4.74 -1.83
CA GLY A 296 2.94 -5.92 -2.57
C GLY A 296 4.45 -5.96 -2.80
N ILE A 297 4.95 -7.03 -3.40
CA ILE A 297 6.41 -7.29 -3.50
C ILE A 297 7.21 -6.20 -4.21
N HIS A 298 6.60 -5.43 -5.12
CA HIS A 298 7.25 -4.30 -5.79
C HIS A 298 7.60 -3.14 -4.83
N THR A 299 6.95 -3.06 -3.67
CA THR A 299 7.30 -2.10 -2.60
C THR A 299 8.41 -2.62 -1.67
N ASN A 300 8.84 -3.88 -1.81
CA ASN A 300 9.98 -4.47 -1.09
C ASN A 300 11.31 -4.21 -1.81
N VAL A 301 11.56 -2.95 -2.16
CA VAL A 301 12.80 -2.50 -2.79
C VAL A 301 13.62 -1.71 -1.77
N VAL A 302 14.95 -1.81 -1.85
CA VAL A 302 15.86 -1.12 -0.90
C VAL A 302 15.61 0.38 -0.87
N SER A 303 15.25 0.98 -2.01
CA SER A 303 14.90 2.39 -2.12
C SER A 303 13.58 2.79 -1.42
N ASN A 304 12.79 1.83 -0.93
CA ASN A 304 11.62 2.07 -0.07
C ASN A 304 11.89 1.67 1.39
N GLY A 305 13.15 1.49 1.77
CA GLY A 305 13.52 0.93 3.06
C GLY A 305 14.62 1.68 3.79
N LEU A 306 14.52 1.69 5.11
CA LEU A 306 15.57 2.09 6.02
C LEU A 306 15.90 0.93 6.96
N LEU A 307 17.19 0.72 7.25
CA LEU A 307 17.59 -0.19 8.32
C LEU A 307 17.63 0.60 9.64
N LEU A 308 16.71 0.33 10.54
CA LEU A 308 16.54 1.11 11.78
C LEU A 308 16.72 0.25 13.02
N ARG A 309 17.11 0.86 14.15
CA ARG A 309 17.03 0.21 15.46
C ARG A 309 15.55 0.11 15.87
N ALA A 310 15.13 -0.94 16.54
CA ALA A 310 13.70 -1.24 16.78
C ALA A 310 12.90 -0.11 17.46
N ASP A 311 13.50 0.60 18.43
CA ASP A 311 12.91 1.79 19.04
C ASP A 311 12.73 2.93 18.03
N ILE A 312 13.76 3.18 17.21
CA ILE A 312 13.72 4.21 16.15
C ILE A 312 12.73 3.85 15.05
N HIS A 313 12.63 2.57 14.69
CA HIS A 313 11.61 2.08 13.75
C HIS A 313 10.20 2.36 14.29
N THR A 314 9.96 2.05 15.56
CA THR A 314 8.67 2.34 16.22
C THR A 314 8.36 3.84 16.17
N LEU A 315 9.31 4.70 16.51
CA LEU A 315 9.11 6.16 16.46
C LEU A 315 8.91 6.68 15.03
N PHE A 316 9.54 6.04 14.04
CA PHE A 316 9.38 6.35 12.63
C PHE A 316 7.98 5.97 12.13
N ASP A 317 7.47 4.80 12.50
CA ASP A 317 6.12 4.34 12.15
C ASP A 317 5.03 5.21 12.80
N LEU A 318 5.25 5.61 14.06
CA LEU A 318 4.41 6.54 14.82
C LEU A 318 4.52 8.00 14.33
N ARG A 319 5.30 8.27 13.27
CA ARG A 319 5.49 9.62 12.70
C ARG A 319 6.07 10.62 13.70
N LEU A 320 6.82 10.15 14.69
CA LEU A 320 7.52 10.99 15.67
C LEU A 320 8.96 11.30 15.24
N ILE A 321 9.50 10.53 14.31
CA ILE A 321 10.77 10.79 13.62
C ILE A 321 10.52 10.71 12.11
N ALA A 322 11.07 11.66 11.35
CA ALA A 322 11.01 11.68 9.90
C ALA A 322 12.36 12.10 9.31
N ILE A 323 12.53 11.94 7.99
CA ILE A 323 13.72 12.40 7.27
C ILE A 323 13.30 13.51 6.32
N GLU A 324 13.94 14.67 6.43
CA GLU A 324 13.78 15.76 5.47
C GLU A 324 14.51 15.39 4.17
N SER A 325 13.77 15.22 3.08
CA SER A 325 14.28 14.68 1.81
C SER A 325 15.29 15.59 1.11
N GLU A 326 15.14 16.92 1.25
CA GLU A 326 16.00 17.92 0.61
C GLU A 326 17.42 17.91 1.18
N THR A 327 17.53 17.78 2.50
CA THR A 327 18.79 17.89 3.25
C THR A 327 19.30 16.53 3.74
N MET A 328 18.47 15.50 3.69
CA MET A 328 18.72 14.15 4.23
C MET A 328 19.06 14.15 5.72
N VAL A 329 18.45 15.06 6.48
CA VAL A 329 18.61 15.12 7.95
C VAL A 329 17.42 14.50 8.66
N VAL A 330 17.70 13.92 9.83
CA VAL A 330 16.69 13.39 10.74
C VAL A 330 16.00 14.56 11.43
N ARG A 331 14.67 14.51 11.49
CA ARG A 331 13.87 15.50 12.20
C ARG A 331 12.96 14.81 13.20
N VAL A 332 12.85 15.42 14.37
CA VAL A 332 12.19 14.84 15.53
C VAL A 332 11.00 15.70 15.94
N SER A 333 9.87 15.03 16.21
CA SER A 333 8.65 15.69 16.69
C SER A 333 8.91 16.54 17.94
N PRO A 334 8.28 17.73 18.07
CA PRO A 334 8.37 18.54 19.28
C PRO A 334 8.02 17.77 20.57
N LYS A 335 7.15 16.75 20.48
CA LYS A 335 6.79 15.86 21.61
C LYS A 335 7.99 15.12 22.21
N LEU A 336 9.06 14.91 21.43
CA LEU A 336 10.25 14.16 21.85
C LEU A 336 11.44 15.04 22.26
N LYS A 337 11.37 16.38 22.10
CA LYS A 337 12.51 17.29 22.36
C LYS A 337 13.11 17.19 23.76
N GLY A 338 12.28 16.94 24.78
CA GLY A 338 12.73 16.77 26.17
C GLY A 338 13.17 15.36 26.56
N THR A 339 13.25 14.44 25.60
CA THR A 339 13.59 13.02 25.82
C THR A 339 14.97 12.69 25.25
N ASP A 340 15.45 11.47 25.52
CA ASP A 340 16.69 10.95 24.93
C ASP A 340 16.70 10.93 23.40
N TYR A 341 15.54 10.97 22.74
CA TYR A 341 15.43 10.98 21.29
C TYR A 341 15.56 12.37 20.68
N GLY A 342 15.40 13.44 21.47
CA GLY A 342 15.50 14.83 20.98
C GLY A 342 16.86 15.14 20.35
N LYS A 343 17.93 14.50 20.85
CA LYS A 343 19.31 14.64 20.32
C LYS A 343 19.52 14.08 18.91
N LEU A 344 18.56 13.33 18.38
CA LEU A 344 18.61 12.81 17.01
C LEU A 344 18.24 13.88 15.99
N ASP A 345 17.56 14.95 16.41
CA ASP A 345 17.17 16.06 15.53
C ASP A 345 18.40 16.72 14.89
N GLY A 346 18.36 16.94 13.59
CA GLY A 346 19.47 17.51 12.81
C GLY A 346 20.62 16.55 12.50
N SER A 347 20.56 15.30 12.97
CA SER A 347 21.60 14.30 12.63
C SER A 347 21.51 13.90 11.15
N PRO A 348 22.63 13.72 10.44
CA PRO A 348 22.61 13.29 9.04
C PRO A 348 22.16 11.83 8.92
N LEU A 349 21.30 11.53 7.95
CA LEU A 349 20.96 10.16 7.62
C LEU A 349 22.17 9.46 6.96
N ARG A 350 22.56 8.31 7.50
CA ARG A 350 23.63 7.48 6.90
C ARG A 350 23.14 6.92 5.55
N PRO A 351 23.87 7.13 4.44
CA PRO A 351 23.50 6.56 3.15
C PRO A 351 23.86 5.06 3.09
N PRO A 352 23.19 4.28 2.22
CA PRO A 352 23.62 2.93 1.89
C PRO A 352 24.96 2.94 1.13
N ARG A 353 25.61 1.78 1.05
CA ARG A 353 26.92 1.59 0.40
C ARG A 353 26.90 1.96 -1.09
N GLN A 354 25.77 1.76 -1.75
CA GLN A 354 25.60 2.07 -3.18
C GLN A 354 24.60 3.21 -3.35
N ASN A 355 24.94 4.20 -4.19
CA ASN A 355 24.06 5.34 -4.45
C ASN A 355 22.72 4.92 -5.11
N SER A 356 22.71 3.86 -5.91
CA SER A 356 21.51 3.29 -6.53
C SER A 356 20.51 2.70 -5.52
N GLN A 357 20.95 2.47 -4.28
CA GLN A 357 20.15 1.90 -3.20
C GLN A 357 19.61 2.96 -2.24
N ARG A 358 19.87 4.26 -2.50
CA ARG A 358 19.36 5.34 -1.66
C ARG A 358 17.84 5.27 -1.58
N VAL A 359 17.33 5.58 -0.40
CA VAL A 359 15.90 5.75 -0.16
C VAL A 359 15.34 6.81 -1.12
N SER A 360 14.18 6.54 -1.69
CA SER A 360 13.53 7.43 -2.65
C SER A 360 13.07 8.70 -1.94
N LEU A 361 13.40 9.85 -2.51
CA LEU A 361 12.93 11.15 -2.03
C LEU A 361 11.40 11.19 -1.99
N GLU A 362 10.73 10.62 -2.98
CA GLU A 362 9.27 10.56 -3.06
C GLU A 362 8.66 9.78 -1.89
N THR A 363 9.32 8.70 -1.45
CA THR A 363 8.87 7.93 -0.28
C THR A 363 9.12 8.69 1.02
N LEU A 364 10.24 9.41 1.13
CA LEU A 364 10.52 10.26 2.28
C LEU A 364 9.52 11.41 2.37
N ASP A 365 9.23 12.09 1.25
CA ASP A 365 8.23 13.15 1.16
C ASP A 365 6.84 12.65 1.55
N TRP A 366 6.49 11.43 1.10
CA TRP A 366 5.27 10.77 1.52
C TRP A 366 5.21 10.61 3.02
N HIS A 367 6.23 9.98 3.63
CA HIS A 367 6.30 9.75 5.07
C HIS A 367 6.22 11.07 5.85
N TRP A 368 6.96 12.07 5.39
CA TRP A 368 6.99 13.43 5.92
C TRP A 368 5.60 14.08 5.89
N SER A 369 4.85 13.92 4.80
CA SER A 369 3.48 14.45 4.67
C SER A 369 2.48 13.83 5.66
N GLN A 370 2.80 12.67 6.25
CA GLN A 370 1.99 12.04 7.30
C GLN A 370 2.33 12.57 8.70
N CYS A 371 3.32 13.44 8.85
CA CYS A 371 3.74 14.01 10.14
C CYS A 371 2.99 15.31 10.42
N GLU A 372 2.12 15.31 11.44
CA GLU A 372 1.23 16.44 11.77
C GLU A 372 1.95 17.67 12.36
N TRP A 373 3.22 17.52 12.76
CA TRP A 373 4.02 18.55 13.42
C TRP A 373 4.89 19.36 12.46
N ASN A 374 4.76 19.16 11.15
CA ASN A 374 5.49 19.90 10.12
C ASN A 374 4.74 21.17 9.63
N ASN A 375 4.13 21.94 10.55
CA ASN A 375 3.46 23.20 10.19
C ASN A 375 4.45 24.36 10.05
#